data_AF-A0A356T3S9-F1
#
_entry.id   AF-A0A356T3S9-F1
#
_cell.length_a   1.000
_cell.length_b   1.000
_cell.length_c   1.000
_cell.angle_alpha   90.00
_cell.angle_beta   90.00
_cell.angle_gamma   90.00
#
_symmetry.space_group_name_H-M   'P 1'
#
loop_
_entity.id
_entity.type
_entity.pdbx_description
1 polymer ?
#
loop_
_entity_poly.entity_id
_entity_poly.type
_entity_poly.pdbx_seq_one_letter_code
_entity_poly.pdbx_strand_id
1 'polypeptide(L)'
;MKRLKALQDLLGDLNDLHNLAATVGETLEASALEGARRLREAATGVGGELHEELAADERPGLVALLQRTHGDRTRLLDDLLGGWLVEDGALVQLEADLRSFTASLRGRPPSGVEIERKYLLSGLPSACEGVTPLELDQGYVPGERLVERIRRVRDGGAEKFLRTVKSGRGLTRIEIEEECDRGTFETLWALTEGKRVQKKRYRVESDGFTWEIDAFTDRELFLAEVELDDPETEVTVPEWLAPHLVREVTNEDTYVNVNLAK
;
A
#
# COMPACT_ATOMS: atom_id res chain seq x y z
N MET A 1 17.22 -0.77 0.30
CA MET A 1 17.33 -1.30 -1.08
C MET A 1 18.72 -1.84 -1.44
N LYS A 2 19.83 -1.12 -1.21
CA LYS A 2 21.18 -1.60 -1.59
C LYS A 2 21.58 -2.96 -0.97
N ARG A 3 21.32 -3.16 0.33
CA ARG A 3 21.58 -4.44 1.02
C ARG A 3 20.72 -5.58 0.46
N LEU A 4 19.42 -5.37 0.29
CA LEU A 4 18.53 -6.39 -0.27
C LEU A 4 19.00 -6.89 -1.64
N LYS A 5 19.44 -5.97 -2.51
CA LYS A 5 20.03 -6.33 -3.80
C LYS A 5 21.31 -7.17 -3.63
N ALA A 6 22.21 -6.76 -2.75
CA ALA A 6 23.44 -7.51 -2.49
C ALA A 6 23.18 -8.93 -1.95
N LEU A 7 22.15 -9.13 -1.11
CA LEU A 7 21.74 -10.46 -0.66
C LEU A 7 21.18 -11.30 -1.80
N GLN A 8 20.33 -10.68 -2.63
CA GLN A 8 19.76 -11.34 -3.80
C GLN A 8 20.84 -11.79 -4.78
N ASP A 9 21.79 -10.91 -5.10
CA ASP A 9 22.91 -11.21 -5.99
C ASP A 9 23.76 -12.36 -5.42
N LEU A 10 24.11 -12.32 -4.13
CA LEU A 10 24.90 -13.38 -3.48
C LEU A 10 24.19 -14.74 -3.46
N LEU A 11 22.90 -14.77 -3.13
CA LEU A 11 22.11 -16.01 -3.12
C LEU A 11 21.88 -16.53 -4.54
N GLY A 12 21.75 -15.63 -5.51
CA GLY A 12 21.68 -15.95 -6.94
C GLY A 12 22.95 -16.65 -7.41
N ASP A 13 24.11 -16.03 -7.15
CA ASP A 13 25.41 -16.59 -7.54
C ASP A 13 25.66 -17.96 -6.88
N LEU A 14 25.27 -18.15 -5.61
CA LEU A 14 25.35 -19.44 -4.92
C LEU A 14 24.50 -20.53 -5.60
N ASN A 15 23.27 -20.17 -5.99
CA ASN A 15 22.37 -21.07 -6.71
C ASN A 15 22.92 -21.42 -8.10
N ASP A 16 23.45 -20.43 -8.81
CA ASP A 16 24.01 -20.64 -10.15
C ASP A 16 25.25 -21.54 -10.11
N LEU A 17 26.14 -21.35 -9.13
CA LEU A 17 27.27 -22.26 -8.91
C LEU A 17 26.84 -23.66 -8.48
N HIS A 18 25.76 -23.80 -7.69
CA HIS A 18 25.20 -25.09 -7.35
C HIS A 18 24.73 -25.85 -8.59
N ASN A 19 23.96 -25.19 -9.45
CA ASN A 19 23.46 -25.76 -10.70
C ASN A 19 24.60 -26.09 -11.66
N LEU A 20 25.58 -25.18 -11.82
CA LEU A 20 26.75 -25.41 -12.66
C LEU A 20 27.56 -26.63 -12.19
N ALA A 21 27.79 -26.78 -10.88
CA ALA A 21 28.50 -27.94 -10.34
C ALA A 21 27.77 -29.26 -10.64
N ALA A 22 26.44 -29.27 -10.53
CA ALA A 22 25.63 -30.44 -10.88
C ALA A 22 25.76 -30.79 -12.36
N THR A 23 25.58 -29.81 -13.26
CA THR A 23 25.70 -30.02 -14.71
C THR A 23 27.09 -30.49 -15.13
N VAL A 24 28.15 -29.89 -14.57
CA VAL A 24 29.54 -30.31 -14.87
C VAL A 24 29.81 -31.72 -14.33
N GLY A 25 29.28 -32.05 -13.16
CA GLY A 25 29.39 -33.39 -12.58
C GLY A 25 28.74 -34.47 -13.45
N GLU A 26 27.50 -34.24 -13.90
CA GLU A 26 26.79 -35.14 -14.82
C GLU A 26 27.55 -35.30 -16.15
N THR A 27 28.09 -34.19 -16.68
CA THR A 27 28.87 -34.21 -17.93
C THR A 27 30.18 -34.98 -17.77
N LEU A 28 30.86 -34.84 -16.62
CA LEU A 28 32.08 -35.58 -16.32
C LEU A 28 31.81 -37.09 -16.22
N GLU A 29 30.70 -37.48 -15.59
CA GLU A 29 30.28 -38.89 -15.52
C GLU A 29 29.97 -39.46 -16.91
N ALA A 30 29.20 -38.73 -17.72
CA ALA A 30 28.90 -39.12 -19.10
C ALA A 30 30.17 -39.26 -19.96
N SER A 31 31.09 -38.30 -19.85
CA SER A 31 32.38 -38.32 -20.55
C SER A 31 33.25 -39.50 -20.12
N ALA A 32 33.27 -39.84 -18.82
CA ALA A 32 33.99 -40.99 -18.30
C ALA A 32 33.43 -42.32 -18.81
N LEU A 33 32.09 -42.46 -18.85
CA LEU A 33 31.42 -43.65 -19.38
C LEU A 33 31.69 -43.82 -20.88
N GLU A 34 31.61 -42.74 -21.65
CA GLU A 34 31.88 -42.75 -23.09
C GLU A 34 33.35 -43.09 -23.37
N GLY A 35 34.29 -42.52 -22.62
CA GLY A 35 35.70 -42.88 -22.70
C GLY A 35 35.95 -44.38 -22.40
N ALA A 36 35.29 -44.93 -21.38
CA ALA A 36 35.38 -46.35 -21.05
C ALA A 36 34.79 -47.24 -22.16
N ARG A 37 33.67 -46.83 -22.77
CA ARG A 37 33.06 -47.52 -23.91
C ARG A 37 34.02 -47.56 -25.11
N ARG A 38 34.61 -46.43 -25.47
CA ARG A 38 35.59 -46.33 -26.58
C ARG A 38 36.81 -47.20 -26.34
N LEU A 39 37.38 -47.19 -25.13
CA LEU A 39 38.51 -48.05 -24.77
C LEU A 39 38.17 -49.54 -24.90
N ARG A 40 36.96 -49.93 -24.52
CA ARG A 40 36.48 -51.31 -24.68
C ARG A 40 36.33 -51.68 -26.15
N GLU A 41 35.72 -50.82 -26.96
CA GLU A 41 35.55 -51.05 -28.41
C GLU A 41 36.92 -51.18 -29.10
N ALA A 42 37.85 -50.28 -28.78
CA ALA A 42 39.24 -50.30 -29.23
C ALA A 42 39.96 -51.60 -28.89
N ALA A 43 39.80 -52.10 -27.66
CA ALA A 43 40.40 -53.34 -27.21
C ALA A 43 39.81 -54.59 -27.91
N THR A 44 38.62 -54.47 -28.51
CA THR A 44 37.93 -55.56 -29.21
C THR A 44 37.99 -55.49 -30.74
N GLY A 45 38.45 -54.36 -31.32
CA GLY A 45 38.53 -54.13 -32.77
C GLY A 45 39.94 -54.36 -33.38
N VAL A 46 39.99 -54.83 -34.63
CA VAL A 46 41.25 -54.96 -35.40
C VAL A 46 41.69 -53.56 -35.86
N GLY A 47 42.92 -53.19 -35.50
CA GLY A 47 43.41 -51.81 -35.50
C GLY A 47 43.42 -51.08 -36.84
N GLY A 48 43.09 -49.78 -36.75
CA GLY A 48 43.31 -48.75 -37.75
C GLY A 48 42.44 -47.53 -37.39
N GLU A 49 43.07 -46.37 -37.16
CA GLU A 49 42.44 -45.05 -36.86
C GLU A 49 42.14 -44.70 -35.38
N LEU A 50 42.79 -45.35 -34.40
CA LEU A 50 42.57 -45.05 -32.97
C LEU A 50 43.16 -43.72 -32.47
N HIS A 51 44.10 -43.08 -33.19
CA HIS A 51 44.96 -42.06 -32.59
C HIS A 51 44.39 -40.63 -32.61
N GLU A 52 43.56 -40.26 -33.58
CA GLU A 52 42.97 -38.91 -33.66
C GLU A 52 41.67 -38.77 -32.85
N GLU A 53 40.85 -39.82 -32.74
CA GLU A 53 39.58 -39.79 -31.99
C GLU A 53 39.75 -39.89 -30.45
N LEU A 54 40.90 -40.40 -29.98
CA LEU A 54 41.27 -40.44 -28.55
C LEU A 54 41.89 -39.12 -28.06
N ALA A 55 42.09 -38.11 -28.93
CA ALA A 55 42.95 -36.97 -28.66
C ALA A 55 42.30 -35.80 -27.89
N ALA A 56 40.97 -35.75 -27.77
CA ALA A 56 40.27 -34.67 -27.06
C ALA A 56 39.57 -35.19 -25.80
N ASP A 57 40.36 -35.52 -24.77
CA ASP A 57 39.82 -35.83 -23.46
C ASP A 57 39.40 -34.54 -22.74
N GLU A 58 38.10 -34.32 -22.61
CA GLU A 58 37.51 -33.13 -21.97
C GLU A 58 37.55 -33.22 -20.42
N ARG A 59 37.77 -34.42 -19.85
CA ARG A 59 37.69 -34.68 -18.41
C ARG A 59 38.62 -33.79 -17.58
N PRO A 60 39.89 -33.53 -17.95
CA PRO A 60 40.75 -32.62 -17.21
C PRO A 60 40.17 -31.19 -17.12
N GLY A 61 39.54 -30.72 -18.20
CA GLY A 61 38.86 -29.42 -18.25
C GLY A 61 37.62 -29.39 -17.36
N LEU A 62 36.79 -30.44 -17.42
CA LEU A 62 35.60 -30.59 -16.58
C LEU A 62 35.96 -30.68 -15.09
N VAL A 63 37.03 -31.40 -14.73
CA VAL A 63 37.55 -31.49 -13.36
C VAL A 63 38.04 -30.13 -12.88
N ALA A 64 38.80 -29.39 -13.69
CA ALA A 64 39.29 -28.06 -13.34
C ALA A 64 38.13 -27.07 -13.15
N LEU A 65 37.09 -27.15 -14.00
CA LEU A 65 35.89 -26.34 -13.88
C LEU A 65 35.13 -26.67 -12.59
N LEU A 66 34.94 -27.95 -12.27
CA LEU A 66 34.27 -28.38 -11.04
C LEU A 66 35.02 -27.93 -9.77
N GLN A 67 36.35 -28.04 -9.77
CA GLN A 67 37.19 -27.56 -8.68
C GLN A 67 37.06 -26.06 -8.47
N ARG A 68 37.07 -25.28 -9.57
CA ARG A 68 36.86 -23.83 -9.51
C ARG A 68 35.48 -23.48 -8.98
N THR A 69 34.43 -24.10 -9.49
CA THR A 69 33.05 -23.89 -9.03
C THR A 69 32.89 -24.19 -7.54
N HIS A 70 33.52 -25.26 -7.03
CA HIS A 70 33.52 -25.56 -5.60
C HIS A 70 34.28 -24.52 -4.77
N GLY A 71 35.43 -24.04 -5.25
CA GLY A 71 36.18 -22.97 -4.60
C GLY A 71 35.39 -21.66 -4.52
N ASP A 72 34.79 -21.25 -5.63
CA ASP A 72 33.96 -20.04 -5.70
C ASP A 72 32.73 -20.16 -4.81
N ARG A 73 32.07 -21.32 -4.77
CA ARG A 73 30.92 -21.57 -3.89
C ARG A 73 31.31 -21.50 -2.41
N THR A 74 32.46 -22.06 -2.05
CA THR A 74 32.97 -22.02 -0.67
C THR A 74 33.22 -20.57 -0.24
N ARG A 75 33.86 -19.78 -1.10
CA ARG A 75 34.09 -18.35 -0.83
C ARG A 75 32.79 -17.58 -0.64
N LEU A 76 31.79 -17.79 -1.50
CA LEU A 76 30.49 -17.12 -1.35
C LEU A 76 29.72 -17.57 -0.09
N LEU A 77 29.89 -18.83 0.32
CA LEU A 77 29.32 -19.32 1.58
C LEU A 77 30.00 -18.67 2.79
N ASP A 78 31.32 -18.49 2.74
CA ASP A 78 32.06 -17.76 3.77
C ASP A 78 31.63 -16.28 3.81
N ASP A 79 31.42 -15.64 2.65
CA ASP A 79 30.90 -14.26 2.56
C ASP A 79 29.48 -14.15 3.14
N LEU A 80 28.61 -15.16 2.91
CA LEU A 80 27.29 -15.23 3.53
C LEU A 80 27.38 -15.42 5.05
N LEU A 81 28.14 -16.41 5.50
CA LEU A 81 28.22 -16.74 6.92
C LEU A 81 28.89 -15.60 7.70
N GLY A 82 30.04 -15.13 7.23
CA GLY A 82 30.85 -14.11 7.89
C GLY A 82 30.35 -12.68 7.71
N GLY A 83 29.71 -12.38 6.56
CA GLY A 83 29.24 -11.03 6.25
C GLY A 83 27.76 -10.79 6.58
N TRP A 84 26.92 -11.82 6.48
CA TRP A 84 25.47 -11.68 6.65
C TRP A 84 24.94 -12.29 7.95
N LEU A 85 25.40 -13.49 8.30
CA LEU A 85 24.77 -14.32 9.34
C LEU A 85 25.48 -14.29 10.71
N VAL A 86 26.52 -13.47 10.88
CA VAL A 86 27.11 -13.19 12.19
C VAL A 86 26.22 -12.28 13.05
N GLU A 87 26.44 -12.25 14.37
CA GLU A 87 25.60 -11.51 15.34
C GLU A 87 25.40 -10.03 15.00
N ASP A 88 26.39 -9.37 14.37
CA ASP A 88 26.31 -7.97 13.91
C ASP A 88 26.36 -7.84 12.37
N GLY A 89 25.95 -8.90 11.67
CA GLY A 89 26.05 -9.02 10.22
C GLY A 89 25.08 -8.12 9.45
N ALA A 90 25.23 -8.12 8.12
CA ALA A 90 24.39 -7.34 7.22
C ALA A 90 22.90 -7.69 7.32
N LEU A 91 22.54 -8.89 7.78
CA LEU A 91 21.15 -9.29 7.99
C LEU A 91 20.47 -8.48 9.11
N VAL A 92 21.16 -8.24 10.23
CA VAL A 92 20.65 -7.44 11.35
C VAL A 92 20.41 -5.99 10.90
N GLN A 93 21.33 -5.44 10.11
CA GLN A 93 21.19 -4.11 9.54
C GLN A 93 20.03 -4.03 8.53
N LEU A 94 19.85 -5.07 7.72
CA LEU A 94 18.72 -5.17 6.80
C LEU A 94 17.39 -5.24 7.56
N GLU A 95 17.32 -6.01 8.65
CA GLU A 95 16.13 -6.07 9.50
C GLU A 95 15.81 -4.71 10.12
N ALA A 96 16.83 -4.00 10.62
CA ALA A 96 16.68 -2.65 11.14
C ALA A 96 16.18 -1.66 10.07
N ASP A 97 16.75 -1.70 8.86
CA ASP A 97 16.31 -0.90 7.72
C ASP A 97 14.82 -1.18 7.38
N LEU A 98 14.41 -2.47 7.37
CA LEU A 98 13.03 -2.87 7.09
C LEU A 98 12.07 -2.46 8.21
N ARG A 99 12.48 -2.58 9.48
CA ARG A 99 11.70 -2.09 10.63
C ARG A 99 11.53 -0.58 10.57
N SER A 100 12.60 0.17 10.29
CA SER A 100 12.57 1.62 10.13
C SER A 100 11.67 2.03 8.95
N PHE A 101 11.78 1.33 7.82
CA PHE A 101 10.91 1.58 6.67
C PHE A 101 9.44 1.29 7.00
N THR A 102 9.16 0.17 7.66
CA THR A 102 7.80 -0.17 8.11
C THR A 102 7.27 0.84 9.11
N ALA A 103 8.10 1.35 10.02
CA ALA A 103 7.73 2.42 10.92
C ALA A 103 7.43 3.74 10.16
N SER A 104 8.22 4.06 9.12
CA SER A 104 7.94 5.22 8.26
C SER A 104 6.63 5.09 7.48
N LEU A 105 6.24 3.86 7.12
CA LEU A 105 4.93 3.59 6.52
C LEU A 105 3.78 3.69 7.54
N ARG A 106 4.04 3.41 8.83
CA ARG A 106 3.04 3.56 9.92
C ARG A 106 2.87 5.01 10.37
N GLY A 107 3.94 5.82 10.29
CA GLY A 107 3.91 7.25 10.61
C GLY A 107 3.29 8.12 9.51
N ARG A 108 2.99 7.53 8.34
CA ARG A 108 2.08 8.12 7.37
C ARG A 108 0.69 7.58 7.71
N PRO A 109 -0.23 8.39 8.28
CA PRO A 109 -1.58 7.91 8.46
C PRO A 109 -2.08 7.42 7.09
N PRO A 110 -2.66 6.22 6.99
CA PRO A 110 -3.36 5.85 5.78
C PRO A 110 -4.41 6.93 5.55
N SER A 111 -4.37 7.58 4.39
CA SER A 111 -5.50 8.39 3.92
C SER A 111 -6.73 7.47 3.90
N GLY A 112 -7.57 7.52 4.94
CA GLY A 112 -8.69 6.60 5.07
C GLY A 112 -9.27 6.39 6.47
N VAL A 113 -8.63 6.87 7.54
CA VAL A 113 -9.29 6.95 8.86
C VAL A 113 -9.30 8.42 9.30
N GLU A 114 -10.29 9.17 8.81
CA GLU A 114 -10.65 10.47 9.39
C GLU A 114 -11.16 10.21 10.81
N ILE A 115 -10.55 10.86 11.80
CA ILE A 115 -10.99 10.83 13.19
C ILE A 115 -11.77 12.13 13.41
N GLU A 116 -13.09 12.04 13.56
CA GLU A 116 -13.96 13.19 13.78
C GLU A 116 -14.82 12.99 15.03
N ARG A 117 -15.17 14.09 15.71
CA ARG A 117 -16.28 14.12 16.68
C ARG A 117 -17.44 14.91 16.12
N LYS A 118 -18.66 14.42 16.37
CA LYS A 118 -19.90 14.98 15.83
C LYS A 118 -20.88 15.29 16.93
N TYR A 119 -21.50 16.47 16.83
CA TYR A 119 -22.43 16.96 17.83
C TYR A 119 -23.73 17.40 17.19
N LEU A 120 -24.84 17.02 17.80
CA LEU A 120 -26.17 17.51 17.44
C LEU A 120 -26.39 18.87 18.08
N LEU A 121 -26.84 19.84 17.28
CA LEU A 121 -27.15 21.18 17.75
C LEU A 121 -28.65 21.46 17.69
N SER A 122 -29.12 22.34 18.57
CA SER A 122 -30.50 22.81 18.64
C SER A 122 -30.80 23.94 17.64
N GLY A 123 -29.77 24.52 17.04
CA GLY A 123 -29.87 25.63 16.09
C GLY A 123 -28.51 26.06 15.55
N LEU A 124 -28.50 27.00 14.61
CA LEU A 124 -27.28 27.59 14.07
C LEU A 124 -26.64 28.53 15.11
N PRO A 125 -25.38 28.31 15.52
CA PRO A 125 -24.69 29.19 16.47
C PRO A 125 -24.43 30.58 15.91
N SER A 126 -24.42 31.59 16.78
CA SER A 126 -24.15 32.98 16.40
C SER A 126 -22.76 33.20 15.81
N ALA A 127 -21.79 32.32 16.10
CA ALA A 127 -20.47 32.33 15.48
C ALA A 127 -20.50 32.11 13.95
N CYS A 128 -21.61 31.60 13.41
CA CYS A 128 -21.83 31.48 11.96
C CYS A 128 -22.33 32.78 11.32
N GLU A 129 -22.72 33.80 12.11
CA GLU A 129 -23.18 35.08 11.60
C GLU A 129 -22.02 35.82 10.91
N GLY A 130 -22.25 36.28 9.68
CA GLY A 130 -21.22 36.96 8.88
C GLY A 130 -20.17 36.02 8.25
N VAL A 131 -20.22 34.72 8.54
CA VAL A 131 -19.38 33.71 7.87
C VAL A 131 -20.05 33.29 6.56
N THR A 132 -19.35 33.41 5.45
CA THR A 132 -19.82 32.90 4.15
C THR A 132 -19.77 31.37 4.17
N PRO A 133 -20.91 30.67 4.04
CA PRO A 133 -20.91 29.22 4.05
C PRO A 133 -20.47 28.66 2.69
N LEU A 134 -19.93 27.44 2.73
CA LEU A 134 -19.85 26.57 1.57
C LEU A 134 -21.23 25.96 1.30
N GLU A 135 -21.70 26.03 0.06
CA GLU A 135 -22.89 25.28 -0.34
C GLU A 135 -22.46 23.91 -0.88
N LEU A 136 -22.97 22.86 -0.25
CA LEU A 136 -22.61 21.48 -0.57
C LEU A 136 -23.84 20.74 -1.09
N ASP A 137 -23.76 20.28 -2.34
CA ASP A 137 -24.70 19.31 -2.90
C ASP A 137 -24.01 17.95 -2.95
N GLN A 138 -24.54 16.97 -2.22
CA GLN A 138 -23.97 15.62 -2.13
C GLN A 138 -25.00 14.58 -2.57
N GLY A 139 -24.57 13.63 -3.40
CA GLY A 139 -25.37 12.53 -3.88
C GLY A 139 -24.62 11.22 -3.70
N TYR A 140 -25.32 10.19 -3.24
CA TYR A 140 -24.75 8.86 -3.02
C TYR A 140 -25.27 7.91 -4.09
N VAL A 141 -24.38 7.39 -4.93
CA VAL A 141 -24.72 6.40 -5.95
C VAL A 141 -25.01 5.07 -5.23
N PRO A 142 -26.19 4.46 -5.42
CA PRO A 142 -26.54 3.20 -4.77
C PRO A 142 -25.57 2.07 -5.12
N GLY A 143 -25.12 1.34 -4.11
CA GLY A 143 -24.26 0.17 -4.27
C GLY A 143 -24.21 -0.69 -3.01
N GLU A 144 -23.97 -2.00 -3.17
CA GLU A 144 -23.94 -2.95 -2.04
C GLU A 144 -22.55 -3.10 -1.41
N ARG A 145 -21.50 -2.97 -2.23
CA ARG A 145 -20.09 -3.19 -1.81
C ARG A 145 -19.29 -1.90 -1.72
N LEU A 146 -19.69 -0.88 -2.47
CA LEU A 146 -19.02 0.42 -2.56
C LEU A 146 -20.06 1.50 -2.31
N VAL A 147 -19.67 2.51 -1.54
CA VAL A 147 -20.44 3.76 -1.42
C VAL A 147 -19.69 4.80 -2.23
N GLU A 148 -20.30 5.23 -3.32
CA GLU A 148 -19.76 6.29 -4.16
C GLU A 148 -20.54 7.58 -3.91
N ARG A 149 -19.81 8.63 -3.49
CA ARG A 149 -20.36 9.95 -3.22
C ARG A 149 -19.86 10.91 -4.28
N ILE A 150 -20.77 11.70 -4.82
CA ILE A 150 -20.49 12.79 -5.74
C ILE A 150 -20.87 14.09 -5.04
N ARG A 151 -19.96 15.07 -5.05
CA ARG A 151 -20.12 16.32 -4.31
C ARG A 151 -19.84 17.52 -5.22
N ARG A 152 -20.74 18.49 -5.23
CA ARG A 152 -20.50 19.84 -5.74
C ARG A 152 -20.34 20.79 -4.56
N VAL A 153 -19.24 21.54 -4.56
CA VAL A 153 -18.91 22.57 -3.57
C VAL A 153 -18.98 23.92 -4.27
N ARG A 154 -19.78 24.85 -3.72
CA ARG A 154 -19.75 26.25 -4.14
C ARG A 154 -19.15 27.10 -3.03
N ASP A 155 -18.12 27.86 -3.39
CA ASP A 155 -17.43 28.80 -2.51
C ASP A 155 -17.22 30.13 -3.24
N GLY A 156 -17.82 31.22 -2.75
CA GLY A 156 -17.60 32.55 -3.33
C GLY A 156 -17.86 32.68 -4.84
N GLY A 157 -18.69 31.82 -5.43
CA GLY A 157 -18.97 31.78 -6.87
C GLY A 157 -18.09 30.82 -7.69
N ALA A 158 -17.07 30.21 -7.09
CA ALA A 158 -16.33 29.09 -7.68
C ALA A 158 -17.06 27.77 -7.43
N GLU A 159 -17.02 26.84 -8.40
CA GLU A 159 -17.56 25.49 -8.26
C GLU A 159 -16.44 24.45 -8.35
N LYS A 160 -16.43 23.49 -7.43
CA LYS A 160 -15.58 22.31 -7.47
C LYS A 160 -16.43 21.04 -7.44
N PHE A 161 -16.04 20.03 -8.21
CA PHE A 161 -16.70 18.73 -8.25
C PHE A 161 -15.75 17.64 -7.76
N LEU A 162 -16.24 16.80 -6.85
CA LEU A 162 -15.46 15.75 -6.22
C LEU A 162 -16.20 14.42 -6.36
N ARG A 163 -15.44 13.38 -6.60
CA ARG A 163 -15.87 11.99 -6.56
C ARG A 163 -15.13 11.28 -5.44
N THR A 164 -15.89 10.63 -4.57
CA THR A 164 -15.35 9.89 -3.44
C THR A 164 -15.84 8.45 -3.48
N VAL A 165 -14.93 7.48 -3.51
CA VAL A 165 -15.26 6.05 -3.43
C VAL A 165 -14.83 5.52 -2.08
N LYS A 166 -15.80 5.01 -1.31
CA LYS A 166 -15.57 4.39 0.00
C LYS A 166 -15.81 2.89 -0.08
N SER A 167 -14.87 2.10 0.45
CA SER A 167 -14.95 0.63 0.52
C SER A 167 -14.47 0.12 1.89
N GLY A 168 -15.10 -0.94 2.40
CA GLY A 168 -14.71 -1.61 3.64
C GLY A 168 -15.80 -1.62 4.72
N ARG A 169 -15.57 -2.42 5.77
CA ARG A 169 -16.41 -2.52 6.99
C ARG A 169 -15.50 -2.60 8.21
N GLY A 170 -15.91 -2.03 9.35
CA GLY A 170 -15.11 -2.04 10.59
C GLY A 170 -14.00 -0.99 10.62
N LEU A 171 -12.86 -1.33 11.24
CA LEU A 171 -11.72 -0.44 11.53
C LEU A 171 -10.81 -0.14 10.32
N THR A 172 -11.11 -0.70 9.14
CA THR A 172 -10.32 -0.45 7.92
C THR A 172 -11.28 -0.05 6.80
N ARG A 173 -11.24 1.23 6.45
CA ARG A 173 -11.99 1.83 5.35
C ARG A 173 -10.99 2.40 4.36
N ILE A 174 -11.19 2.11 3.08
CA ILE A 174 -10.48 2.74 1.98
C ILE A 174 -11.37 3.88 1.51
N GLU A 175 -10.81 5.09 1.47
CA GLU A 175 -11.44 6.26 0.91
C GLU A 175 -10.52 6.85 -0.16
N ILE A 176 -11.06 7.00 -1.37
CA ILE A 176 -10.38 7.63 -2.49
C ILE A 176 -11.22 8.84 -2.86
N GLU A 177 -10.70 10.04 -2.65
CA GLU A 177 -11.31 11.28 -3.14
C GLU A 177 -10.49 11.85 -4.30
N GLU A 178 -11.17 12.16 -5.40
CA GLU A 178 -10.60 12.73 -6.60
C GLU A 178 -11.45 13.89 -7.12
N GLU A 179 -10.80 14.86 -7.74
CA GLU A 179 -11.51 15.91 -8.46
C GLU A 179 -12.03 15.36 -9.79
N CYS A 180 -13.26 15.71 -10.14
CA CYS A 180 -13.87 15.33 -11.40
C CYS A 180 -14.35 16.55 -12.18
N ASP A 181 -14.59 16.38 -13.48
CA ASP A 181 -15.19 17.44 -14.28
C ASP A 181 -16.72 17.53 -14.08
N ARG A 182 -17.30 18.65 -14.53
CA ARG A 182 -18.74 18.89 -14.46
C ARG A 182 -19.57 17.80 -15.16
N GLY A 183 -19.12 17.32 -16.32
CA GLY A 183 -19.89 16.33 -17.10
C GLY A 183 -20.00 14.99 -16.39
N THR A 184 -18.91 14.56 -15.75
CA THR A 184 -18.85 13.38 -14.89
C THR A 184 -19.77 13.55 -13.68
N PHE A 185 -19.69 14.71 -13.01
CA PHE A 185 -20.59 15.04 -11.90
C PHE A 185 -22.06 14.95 -12.33
N GLU A 186 -22.48 15.61 -13.41
CA GLU A 186 -23.88 15.67 -13.85
C GLU A 186 -24.42 14.29 -14.21
N THR A 187 -23.61 13.47 -14.89
CA THR A 187 -23.95 12.09 -15.27
C THR A 187 -24.21 11.24 -14.02
N LEU A 188 -23.30 11.29 -13.05
CA LEU A 188 -23.43 10.48 -11.82
C LEU A 188 -24.49 11.06 -10.88
N TRP A 189 -24.66 12.38 -10.84
CA TRP A 189 -25.67 13.06 -10.04
C TRP A 189 -27.08 12.59 -10.39
N ALA A 190 -27.37 12.33 -11.67
CA ALA A 190 -28.65 11.78 -12.11
C ALA A 190 -28.97 10.42 -11.45
N LEU A 191 -27.95 9.62 -11.11
CA LEU A 191 -28.10 8.32 -10.47
C LEU A 191 -28.32 8.39 -8.94
N THR A 192 -28.28 9.59 -8.36
CA THR A 192 -28.39 9.80 -6.91
C THR A 192 -29.79 10.23 -6.46
N GLU A 193 -30.80 10.11 -7.32
CA GLU A 193 -32.18 10.46 -6.97
C GLU A 193 -32.67 9.69 -5.73
N GLY A 194 -33.31 10.39 -4.79
CA GLY A 194 -33.69 9.84 -3.49
C GLY A 194 -32.51 9.55 -2.53
N LYS A 195 -31.28 9.93 -2.91
CA LYS A 195 -30.05 9.71 -2.14
C LYS A 195 -29.17 10.97 -2.07
N ARG A 196 -29.78 12.12 -1.76
CA ARG A 196 -29.09 13.42 -1.73
C ARG A 196 -29.11 14.08 -0.36
N VAL A 197 -28.07 14.86 -0.09
CA VAL A 197 -27.96 15.78 1.05
C VAL A 197 -27.54 17.13 0.50
N GLN A 198 -28.25 18.18 0.92
CA GLN A 198 -27.90 19.56 0.62
C GLN A 198 -27.73 20.31 1.94
N LYS A 199 -26.60 21.02 2.08
CA LYS A 199 -26.27 21.71 3.32
C LYS A 199 -25.41 22.95 3.08
N LYS A 200 -25.48 23.88 4.01
CA LYS A 200 -24.55 25.00 4.14
C LYS A 200 -23.57 24.66 5.25
N ARG A 201 -22.27 24.63 4.91
CA ARG A 201 -21.18 24.35 5.86
C ARG A 201 -20.46 25.64 6.21
N TYR A 202 -20.50 26.02 7.49
CA TYR A 202 -19.77 27.15 8.04
C TYR A 202 -18.49 26.62 8.69
N ARG A 203 -17.35 27.26 8.43
CA ARG A 203 -16.09 26.94 9.09
C ARG A 203 -15.78 28.02 10.12
N VAL A 204 -15.60 27.61 11.37
CA VAL A 204 -15.31 28.49 12.49
C VAL A 204 -14.07 27.99 13.19
N GLU A 205 -13.02 28.80 13.19
CA GLU A 205 -11.78 28.51 13.93
C GLU A 205 -11.98 28.84 15.42
N SER A 206 -11.73 27.87 16.31
CA SER A 206 -11.79 28.08 17.76
C SER A 206 -10.82 27.13 18.47
N ASP A 207 -10.01 27.67 19.37
CA ASP A 207 -9.13 26.89 20.26
C ASP A 207 -8.20 25.90 19.54
N GLY A 208 -7.72 26.28 18.36
CA GLY A 208 -6.81 25.47 17.54
C GLY A 208 -7.49 24.39 16.70
N PHE A 209 -8.83 24.33 16.71
CA PHE A 209 -9.63 23.44 15.89
C PHE A 209 -10.46 24.21 14.86
N THR A 210 -10.60 23.63 13.67
CA THR A 210 -11.60 24.06 12.69
C THR A 210 -12.90 23.31 12.96
N TRP A 211 -13.93 24.04 13.37
CA TRP A 211 -15.28 23.51 13.52
C TRP A 211 -16.06 23.68 12.22
N GLU A 212 -16.60 22.57 11.71
CA GLU A 212 -17.49 22.56 10.56
C GLU A 212 -18.94 22.46 11.03
N ILE A 213 -19.70 23.56 10.92
CA ILE A 213 -21.11 23.61 11.29
C ILE A 213 -21.97 23.43 10.04
N ASP A 214 -22.70 22.33 9.98
CA ASP A 214 -23.61 22.00 8.90
C ASP A 214 -25.05 22.39 9.23
N ALA A 215 -25.63 23.26 8.41
CA ALA A 215 -27.07 23.53 8.37
C ALA A 215 -27.67 22.82 7.14
N PHE A 216 -28.47 21.78 7.38
CA PHE A 216 -29.14 21.04 6.30
C PHE A 216 -30.27 21.89 5.72
N THR A 217 -30.41 21.92 4.39
CA THR A 217 -31.32 22.86 3.72
C THR A 217 -32.75 22.32 3.56
N ASP A 218 -32.93 21.00 3.69
CA ASP A 218 -34.20 20.31 3.49
C ASP A 218 -34.93 19.98 4.80
N ARG A 219 -34.27 20.13 5.95
CA ARG A 219 -34.79 19.81 7.28
C ARG A 219 -34.11 20.68 8.33
N GLU A 220 -34.78 20.91 9.45
CA GLU A 220 -34.23 21.64 10.59
C GLU A 220 -33.25 20.75 11.37
N LEU A 221 -32.04 20.57 10.82
CA LEU A 221 -30.97 19.77 11.40
C LEU A 221 -29.66 20.55 11.32
N PHE A 222 -28.97 20.58 12.46
CA PHE A 222 -27.69 21.26 12.63
C PHE A 222 -26.69 20.30 13.26
N LEU A 223 -25.53 20.14 12.64
CA LEU A 223 -24.45 19.30 13.15
C LEU A 223 -23.17 20.11 13.25
N ALA A 224 -22.40 19.91 14.31
CA ALA A 224 -21.02 20.36 14.39
C ALA A 224 -20.09 19.15 14.23
N GLU A 225 -19.11 19.27 13.35
CA GLU A 225 -18.03 18.30 13.16
C GLU A 225 -16.69 18.97 13.49
N VAL A 226 -15.78 18.24 14.11
CA VAL A 226 -14.40 18.66 14.33
C VAL A 226 -13.47 17.50 14.00
N GLU A 227 -12.48 17.76 13.16
CA GLU A 227 -11.46 16.80 12.77
C GLU A 227 -10.34 16.78 13.80
N LEU A 228 -9.84 15.58 14.14
CA LEU A 228 -8.83 15.34 15.15
C LEU A 228 -7.69 14.50 14.55
N ASP A 229 -6.46 14.76 14.99
CA ASP A 229 -5.31 13.93 14.61
C ASP A 229 -5.28 12.61 15.41
N ASP A 230 -5.90 12.58 16.59
CA ASP A 230 -5.89 11.44 17.52
C ASP A 230 -7.26 11.31 18.23
N PRO A 231 -7.83 10.09 18.36
CA PRO A 231 -9.16 9.88 18.97
C PRO A 231 -9.22 10.24 20.46
N GLU A 232 -8.09 10.17 21.17
CA GLU A 232 -7.96 10.52 22.58
C GLU A 232 -7.78 12.02 22.80
N THR A 233 -7.73 12.83 21.73
CA THR A 233 -7.65 14.30 21.83
C THR A 233 -8.85 14.84 22.62
N GLU A 234 -8.58 15.56 23.71
CA GLU A 234 -9.62 16.25 24.46
C GLU A 234 -10.11 17.47 23.66
N VAL A 235 -11.37 17.42 23.23
CA VAL A 235 -12.04 18.54 22.56
C VAL A 235 -12.79 19.34 23.61
N THR A 236 -12.36 20.60 23.80
CA THR A 236 -13.12 21.56 24.62
C THR A 236 -14.19 22.20 23.73
N VAL A 237 -15.45 22.11 24.15
CA VAL A 237 -16.57 22.75 23.43
C VAL A 237 -16.47 24.27 23.62
N PRO A 238 -16.39 25.06 22.54
CA PRO A 238 -16.28 26.51 22.65
C PRO A 238 -17.52 27.16 23.31
N GLU A 239 -17.32 28.31 23.96
CA GLU A 239 -18.40 29.05 24.64
C GLU A 239 -19.55 29.43 23.69
N TRP A 240 -19.26 29.68 22.41
CA TRP A 240 -20.25 30.01 21.41
C TRP A 240 -21.07 28.79 20.93
N LEU A 241 -20.54 27.58 21.07
CA LEU A 241 -21.20 26.34 20.66
C LEU A 241 -22.03 25.74 21.80
N ALA A 242 -21.56 25.89 23.05
CA ALA A 242 -22.17 25.29 24.23
C ALA A 242 -23.68 25.57 24.41
N PRO A 243 -24.23 26.77 24.14
CA PRO A 243 -25.66 27.03 24.25
C PRO A 243 -26.53 26.25 23.25
N HIS A 244 -25.94 25.82 22.14
CA HIS A 244 -26.62 25.09 21.08
C HIS A 244 -26.38 23.58 21.15
N LEU A 245 -25.39 23.13 21.92
CA LEU A 245 -25.03 21.73 22.02
C LEU A 245 -26.15 20.93 22.70
N VAL A 246 -26.73 19.98 21.96
CA VAL A 246 -27.70 19.02 22.52
C VAL A 246 -26.97 17.84 23.14
N ARG A 247 -26.10 17.19 22.34
CA ARG A 247 -25.30 16.01 22.73
C ARG A 247 -24.32 15.62 21.63
N GLU A 248 -23.36 14.78 21.97
CA GLU A 248 -22.51 14.09 21.01
C GLU A 248 -23.28 12.96 20.29
N VAL A 249 -23.03 12.81 18.99
CA VAL A 249 -23.65 11.82 18.07
C VAL A 249 -22.63 11.09 17.20
N THR A 250 -21.33 11.16 17.55
CA THR A 250 -20.20 10.58 16.77
C THR A 250 -20.43 9.12 16.36
N ASN A 251 -21.00 8.30 17.24
CA ASN A 251 -21.22 6.86 17.02
C ASN A 251 -22.65 6.51 16.57
N GLU A 252 -23.45 7.49 16.15
CA GLU A 252 -24.83 7.27 15.74
C GLU A 252 -24.99 7.27 14.22
N ASP A 253 -25.27 6.09 13.68
CA ASP A 253 -25.49 5.88 12.25
C ASP A 253 -26.55 6.82 11.66
N THR A 254 -27.56 7.21 12.44
CA THR A 254 -28.64 8.14 12.02
C THR A 254 -28.10 9.48 11.51
N TYR A 255 -26.99 9.96 12.06
CA TYR A 255 -26.39 11.27 11.72
C TYR A 255 -25.22 11.16 10.74
N VAL A 256 -24.99 9.99 10.16
CA VAL A 256 -24.03 9.81 9.07
C VAL A 256 -24.66 10.29 7.76
N ASN A 257 -23.92 11.09 6.97
CA ASN A 257 -24.45 11.74 5.77
C ASN A 257 -25.10 10.76 4.76
N VAL A 258 -24.57 9.54 4.59
CA VAL A 258 -25.18 8.52 3.71
C VAL A 258 -26.56 8.05 4.19
N ASN A 259 -26.80 8.06 5.50
CA ASN A 259 -28.07 7.68 6.10
C ASN A 259 -29.07 8.84 6.12
N LEU A 260 -28.57 10.08 6.19
CA LEU A 260 -29.37 11.30 6.03
C LEU A 260 -29.85 11.50 4.60
N ALA A 261 -29.09 10.99 3.62
CA ALA A 261 -29.42 10.93 2.20
C ALA A 261 -30.51 9.89 1.89
N LYS A 262 -31.68 10.00 2.51
CA LYS A 262 -32.85 9.16 2.26
C LYS A 262 -34.06 10.01 1.92
#